data_AF-A0A3B4U6K9-F1
#
_entry.id   AF-A0A3B4U6K9-F1
#
_cell.length_a   1.000
_cell.length_b   1.000
_cell.length_c   1.000
_cell.angle_alpha   90.00
_cell.angle_beta   90.00
_cell.angle_gamma   90.00
#
_symmetry.space_group_name_H-M   'P 1'
#
loop_
_entity.id
_entity.type
_entity.pdbx_description
1 polymer ?
#
loop_
_entity_poly.entity_id
_entity_poly.type
_entity_poly.pdbx_seq_one_letter_code
_entity_poly.pdbx_strand_id
1 'polypeptide(L)'
;MAISSAFPFPLVIVCLLFIRGYSPLPTTSGVTGTISPREDYDQLEDPTPISPIKGSPSERISQRCKYDPCLEGHVSCAVLAVSTRCLCPGSTLHDVTPEAPSLRSVSWNGSQVVIKWCAPYSYVTGYVVTVKGQEWQKFGKAQRSGTLGDIEHIAKVCVVAVNDIGPSNGSCMMYHPRDTSLPLKAGLIGGALGFLLLLLLAVLLWRHQRQRKQEASISMHDTAGAQ
;
A
#
# COMPACT_ATOMS: atom_id res chain seq x y z
N MET A 1 -26.71 41.26 14.32
CA MET A 1 -26.11 42.17 13.31
C MET A 1 -24.64 41.81 13.18
N ALA A 2 -24.16 41.83 11.94
CA ALA A 2 -22.95 41.18 11.43
C ALA A 2 -21.66 41.45 12.24
N ILE A 3 -20.87 40.41 12.43
CA ILE A 3 -19.42 40.55 12.66
C ILE A 3 -18.73 39.75 11.56
N SER A 4 -18.20 40.54 10.63
CA SER A 4 -17.37 40.15 9.51
C SER A 4 -16.03 39.61 10.04
N SER A 5 -15.63 38.41 9.60
CA SER A 5 -14.25 37.95 9.74
C SER A 5 -13.72 37.55 8.37
N ALA A 6 -12.85 38.42 7.86
CA ALA A 6 -12.21 38.36 6.56
C ALA A 6 -11.22 37.19 6.49
N PHE A 7 -11.30 36.45 5.38
CA PHE A 7 -10.24 35.55 4.92
C PHE A 7 -9.17 36.36 4.18
N PRO A 8 -7.88 36.07 4.37
CA PRO A 8 -6.89 36.35 3.35
C PRO A 8 -6.34 35.03 2.79
N PHE A 9 -6.80 34.67 1.59
CA PHE A 9 -6.03 33.84 0.67
C PHE A 9 -4.80 34.63 0.19
N PRO A 10 -3.68 33.95 -0.06
CA PRO A 10 -2.93 34.26 -1.27
C PRO A 10 -2.68 33.02 -2.11
N LEU A 11 -3.39 32.97 -3.24
CA LEU A 11 -2.99 32.27 -4.45
C LEU A 11 -1.64 32.84 -4.93
N VAL A 12 -0.60 32.01 -4.99
CA VAL A 12 0.61 32.33 -5.74
C VAL A 12 0.88 31.17 -6.69
N ILE A 13 0.27 31.27 -7.86
CA ILE A 13 0.57 30.51 -9.06
C ILE A 13 1.88 31.07 -9.60
N VAL A 14 2.94 30.28 -9.61
CA VAL A 14 4.18 30.60 -10.33
C VAL A 14 4.36 29.55 -11.42
N CYS A 15 3.89 29.90 -12.61
CA CYS A 15 4.31 29.29 -13.86
C CYS A 15 5.71 29.79 -14.23
N LEU A 16 6.67 28.89 -14.36
CA LEU A 16 7.90 29.14 -15.11
C LEU A 16 8.05 28.05 -16.16
N LEU A 17 7.55 28.37 -17.36
CA LEU A 17 8.08 27.85 -18.63
C LEU A 17 9.45 28.51 -18.90
N PHE A 18 10.11 28.05 -19.97
CA PHE A 18 11.52 28.31 -20.38
C PHE A 18 12.47 27.27 -19.75
N ILE A 19 13.18 26.41 -20.50
CA ILE A 19 14.04 26.72 -21.65
C ILE A 19 14.17 25.49 -22.58
N ARG A 20 13.99 25.74 -23.89
CA ARG A 20 14.49 24.96 -25.04
C ARG A 20 16.01 24.79 -24.94
N GLY A 21 16.54 23.58 -25.12
CA GLY A 21 18.00 23.41 -25.17
C GLY A 21 18.47 22.05 -25.67
N TYR A 22 18.41 21.88 -27.00
CA TYR A 22 19.34 21.15 -27.87
C TYR A 22 20.13 19.94 -27.32
N SER A 23 19.85 18.79 -27.94
CA SER A 23 20.77 17.64 -28.04
C SER A 23 22.09 18.02 -28.74
N PRO A 24 23.20 17.38 -28.36
CA PRO A 24 24.21 16.99 -29.32
C PRO A 24 24.38 15.47 -29.36
N LEU A 25 24.16 14.94 -30.54
CA LEU A 25 24.60 13.65 -31.04
C LEU A 25 26.14 13.61 -31.07
N PRO A 26 26.80 12.49 -30.73
CA PRO A 26 28.12 12.21 -31.27
C PRO A 26 27.98 11.38 -32.56
N THR A 27 28.42 11.99 -33.64
CA THR A 27 28.60 11.40 -34.98
C THR A 27 30.01 10.79 -35.09
N THR A 28 30.07 9.68 -35.83
CA THR A 28 31.23 9.15 -36.57
C THR A 28 32.27 8.32 -35.80
N SER A 29 32.35 7.05 -36.19
CA SER A 29 33.59 6.55 -36.77
C SER A 29 33.21 5.56 -37.87
N GLY A 30 33.34 6.02 -39.12
CA GLY A 30 33.17 5.19 -40.29
C GLY A 30 34.40 4.31 -40.50
N VAL A 31 34.18 3.04 -40.81
CA VAL A 31 35.09 2.28 -41.66
C VAL A 31 34.25 1.63 -42.74
N THR A 32 34.21 2.31 -43.87
CA THR A 32 33.72 1.80 -45.14
C THR A 32 34.80 0.88 -45.72
N GLY A 33 34.42 -0.36 -46.00
CA GLY A 33 35.24 -1.32 -46.74
C GLY A 33 34.33 -2.19 -47.60
N THR A 34 33.80 -1.62 -48.67
CA THR A 34 33.08 -2.34 -49.73
C THR A 34 34.10 -2.90 -50.72
N ILE A 35 34.17 -4.23 -50.86
CA ILE A 35 34.57 -4.89 -52.12
C ILE A 35 33.54 -6.01 -52.38
N SER A 36 33.02 -5.95 -53.61
CA SER A 36 31.95 -6.76 -54.22
C SER A 36 32.43 -8.18 -54.62
N PRO A 37 31.58 -9.06 -55.18
CA PRO A 37 31.57 -10.50 -54.90
C PRO A 37 32.43 -11.28 -55.91
N ARG A 38 32.90 -12.45 -55.49
CA ARG A 38 33.46 -13.45 -56.41
C ARG A 38 32.92 -14.82 -56.04
N GLU A 39 31.91 -15.25 -56.79
CA GLU A 39 31.60 -16.67 -56.94
C GLU A 39 32.76 -17.29 -57.74
N ASP A 40 33.37 -18.34 -57.20
CA ASP A 40 34.19 -19.26 -57.98
C ASP A 40 34.04 -20.68 -57.42
N TYR A 41 34.06 -21.64 -58.35
CA TYR A 41 33.50 -22.98 -58.29
C TYR A 41 34.29 -24.01 -57.44
N ASP A 42 33.53 -25.00 -56.95
CA ASP A 42 33.86 -26.40 -56.61
C ASP A 42 35.30 -26.82 -56.24
N GLN A 43 35.44 -27.31 -54.99
CA GLN A 43 36.37 -28.40 -54.68
C GLN A 43 35.75 -29.35 -53.65
N LEU A 44 35.30 -30.51 -54.13
CA LEU A 44 35.01 -31.71 -53.35
C LEU A 44 36.32 -32.44 -52.99
N GLU A 45 36.23 -33.33 -51.97
CA GLU A 45 37.25 -34.19 -51.33
C GLU A 45 37.93 -33.53 -50.10
N ASP A 46 37.93 -34.05 -48.86
CA ASP A 46 37.74 -35.38 -48.25
C ASP A 46 37.51 -35.15 -46.72
N PRO A 47 36.83 -36.01 -45.92
CA PRO A 47 36.41 -35.69 -44.57
C PRO A 47 37.57 -35.82 -43.57
N THR A 48 38.03 -34.68 -43.05
CA THR A 48 38.92 -34.65 -41.89
C THR A 48 38.14 -35.11 -40.64
N PRO A 49 38.63 -36.10 -39.86
CA PRO A 49 37.91 -36.58 -38.69
C PRO A 49 37.82 -35.47 -37.64
N ILE A 50 36.59 -35.10 -37.31
CA ILE A 50 36.25 -34.18 -36.22
C ILE A 50 36.78 -34.82 -34.93
N SER A 51 37.88 -34.28 -34.41
CA SER A 51 38.32 -34.56 -33.05
C SER A 51 37.17 -34.23 -32.10
N PRO A 52 36.71 -35.17 -31.24
CA PRO A 52 35.68 -34.86 -30.28
C PRO A 52 36.29 -33.89 -29.28
N ILE A 53 35.97 -32.60 -29.42
CA ILE A 53 36.09 -31.64 -28.34
C ILE A 53 35.28 -32.26 -27.20
N LYS A 54 35.99 -32.84 -26.25
CA LYS A 54 35.49 -33.37 -24.99
C LYS A 54 35.03 -32.16 -24.17
N GLY A 55 33.92 -31.56 -24.61
CA GLY A 55 33.14 -30.66 -23.81
C GLY A 55 32.62 -31.49 -22.65
N SER A 56 33.25 -31.32 -21.49
CA SER A 56 32.67 -31.72 -20.22
C SER A 56 31.17 -31.35 -20.26
N PRO A 57 30.25 -32.29 -19.99
CA PRO A 57 28.90 -31.91 -19.66
C PRO A 57 29.01 -31.27 -18.28
N SER A 58 29.36 -29.98 -18.26
CA SER A 58 29.05 -29.15 -17.12
C SER A 58 27.53 -29.16 -17.08
N GLU A 59 27.02 -30.09 -16.30
CA GLU A 59 25.70 -30.13 -15.73
C GLU A 59 25.49 -28.77 -15.04
N ARG A 60 25.25 -27.73 -15.84
CA ARG A 60 24.74 -26.46 -15.34
C ARG A 60 23.31 -26.77 -14.96
N ILE A 61 23.15 -27.33 -13.76
CA ILE A 61 21.90 -27.28 -13.02
C ILE A 61 21.50 -25.81 -13.09
N SER A 62 20.57 -25.50 -13.99
CA SER A 62 20.24 -24.13 -14.28
C SER A 62 19.49 -23.62 -13.06
N GLN A 63 20.19 -22.82 -12.26
CA GLN A 63 19.71 -22.37 -10.96
C GLN A 63 18.38 -21.65 -11.12
N ARG A 64 17.44 -21.85 -10.19
CA ARG A 64 16.17 -21.13 -10.21
C ARG A 64 16.40 -19.63 -10.05
N CYS A 65 15.61 -18.83 -10.76
CA CYS A 65 15.63 -17.39 -10.59
C CYS A 65 15.28 -17.02 -9.16
N LYS A 66 16.02 -16.05 -8.60
CA LYS A 66 15.70 -15.44 -7.30
C LYS A 66 14.53 -14.47 -7.46
N TYR A 67 13.37 -15.01 -7.79
CA TYR A 67 12.12 -14.28 -7.95
C TYR A 67 11.24 -14.47 -6.71
N ASP A 68 10.85 -13.37 -6.08
CA ASP A 68 9.90 -13.38 -4.96
C ASP A 68 8.51 -12.95 -5.45
N PRO A 69 7.50 -13.84 -5.44
CA PRO A 69 6.15 -13.49 -5.86
C PRO A 69 5.41 -12.56 -4.90
N CYS A 70 5.93 -12.33 -3.69
CA CYS A 70 5.34 -11.47 -2.66
C CYS A 70 5.88 -10.03 -2.71
N LEU A 71 6.96 -9.78 -3.44
CA LEU A 71 7.61 -8.46 -3.50
C LEU A 71 6.99 -7.57 -4.58
N GLU A 72 6.53 -6.39 -4.17
CA GLU A 72 5.89 -5.42 -5.06
C GLU A 72 6.91 -4.76 -5.99
N GLY A 73 6.54 -4.60 -7.26
CA GLY A 73 7.41 -3.93 -8.24
C GLY A 73 8.70 -4.68 -8.55
N HIS A 74 8.83 -5.94 -8.13
CA HIS A 74 9.99 -6.76 -8.49
C HIS A 74 10.08 -6.95 -10.00
N VAL A 75 11.31 -7.00 -10.52
CA VAL A 75 11.54 -7.36 -11.92
C VAL A 75 10.89 -8.71 -12.22
N SER A 76 10.22 -8.81 -13.38
CA SER A 76 9.52 -10.04 -13.73
C SER A 76 10.50 -11.20 -13.82
N CYS A 77 10.04 -12.40 -13.49
CA CYS A 77 10.91 -13.57 -13.59
C CYS A 77 11.47 -13.73 -15.01
N ALA A 78 10.68 -13.45 -16.06
CA ALA A 78 11.13 -13.48 -17.44
C ALA A 78 12.36 -12.58 -17.69
N VAL A 79 12.39 -11.37 -17.11
CA VAL A 79 13.54 -10.47 -17.22
C VAL A 79 14.75 -11.00 -16.43
N LEU A 80 14.52 -11.61 -15.27
CA LEU A 80 15.58 -12.28 -14.50
C LEU A 80 16.18 -13.47 -15.26
N ALA A 81 15.34 -14.27 -15.92
CA ALA A 81 15.78 -15.41 -16.72
C ALA A 81 16.70 -14.98 -17.87
N VAL A 82 16.35 -13.90 -18.57
CA VAL A 82 17.18 -13.36 -19.66
C VAL A 82 18.51 -12.81 -19.14
N SER A 83 18.49 -12.03 -18.05
CA SER A 83 19.69 -11.35 -17.54
C SER A 83 20.67 -12.26 -16.81
N THR A 84 20.16 -13.24 -16.05
CA THR A 84 20.99 -14.10 -15.18
C THR A 84 21.10 -15.55 -15.66
N ARG A 85 20.42 -15.89 -16.77
CA ARG A 85 20.35 -17.26 -17.33
C ARG A 85 19.88 -18.30 -16.32
N CYS A 86 18.88 -17.91 -15.51
CA CYS A 86 18.22 -18.76 -14.52
C CYS A 86 16.90 -19.34 -15.06
N LEU A 87 16.38 -20.36 -14.38
CA LEU A 87 15.06 -20.94 -14.69
C LEU A 87 13.96 -20.34 -13.84
N CYS A 88 12.92 -19.83 -14.48
CA CYS A 88 11.70 -19.43 -13.80
C CYS A 88 10.81 -20.63 -13.50
N PRO A 89 10.05 -20.60 -12.39
CA PRO A 89 8.89 -21.49 -12.27
C PRO A 89 7.96 -21.27 -13.46
N GLY A 90 7.35 -22.35 -13.94
CA GLY A 90 6.38 -22.27 -15.02
C GLY A 90 5.17 -21.43 -14.60
N SER A 91 4.70 -20.58 -15.51
CA SER A 91 3.41 -19.90 -15.37
C SER A 91 2.37 -20.62 -16.21
N THR A 92 1.12 -20.66 -15.76
CA THR A 92 0.01 -21.06 -16.62
C THR A 92 -0.05 -20.20 -17.89
N LEU A 93 -0.58 -20.77 -18.97
CA LEU A 93 -0.78 -20.08 -20.24
C LEU A 93 -1.93 -19.06 -20.16
N HIS A 94 -2.04 -18.21 -21.17
CA HIS A 94 -3.02 -17.11 -21.20
C HIS A 94 -4.47 -17.60 -21.34
N ASP A 95 -4.68 -18.82 -21.81
CA ASP A 95 -5.96 -19.49 -22.04
C ASP A 95 -6.44 -20.30 -20.82
N VAL A 96 -5.67 -20.27 -19.73
CA VAL A 96 -5.97 -20.98 -18.49
C VAL A 96 -6.34 -19.99 -17.40
N THR A 97 -7.46 -20.22 -16.72
CA THR A 97 -7.87 -19.46 -15.53
C THR A 97 -6.73 -19.43 -14.49
N PRO A 98 -6.42 -18.28 -13.89
CA PRO A 98 -5.29 -18.18 -12.99
C PRO A 98 -5.56 -18.93 -11.68
N GLU A 99 -4.49 -19.38 -11.04
CA GLU A 99 -4.55 -19.91 -9.68
C GLU A 99 -4.84 -18.79 -8.67
N ALA A 100 -5.32 -19.17 -7.49
CA ALA A 100 -5.60 -18.22 -6.44
C ALA A 100 -4.30 -17.55 -5.94
N PRO A 101 -4.27 -16.22 -5.76
CA PRO A 101 -3.17 -15.54 -5.08
C PRO A 101 -3.08 -15.99 -3.61
N SER A 102 -1.95 -15.74 -2.95
CA SER A 102 -1.82 -16.02 -1.51
C SER A 102 -2.00 -14.73 -0.70
N LEU A 103 -3.16 -14.53 -0.08
CA LEU A 103 -3.38 -13.41 0.84
C LEU A 103 -2.50 -13.61 2.09
N ARG A 104 -1.69 -12.60 2.42
CA ARG A 104 -0.72 -12.65 3.52
C ARG A 104 -1.17 -11.88 4.75
N SER A 105 -1.82 -10.75 4.55
CA SER A 105 -2.34 -9.95 5.66
C SER A 105 -3.48 -9.03 5.23
N VAL A 106 -4.36 -8.75 6.18
CA VAL A 106 -5.36 -7.67 6.13
C VAL A 106 -5.26 -6.93 7.47
N SER A 107 -4.68 -5.73 7.46
CA SER A 107 -4.36 -5.02 8.70
C SER A 107 -4.50 -3.51 8.57
N TRP A 108 -4.78 -2.86 9.71
CA TRP A 108 -4.77 -1.40 9.79
C TRP A 108 -3.33 -0.89 9.90
N ASN A 109 -2.94 0.07 9.05
CA ASN A 109 -1.60 0.66 9.08
C ASN A 109 -1.49 1.94 9.93
N GLY A 110 -2.58 2.38 10.55
CA GLY A 110 -2.65 3.67 11.27
C GLY A 110 -3.65 4.64 10.63
N SER A 111 -3.87 4.56 9.32
CA SER A 111 -4.79 5.44 8.58
C SER A 111 -5.80 4.70 7.69
N GLN A 112 -5.47 3.49 7.23
CA GLN A 112 -6.32 2.72 6.34
C GLN A 112 -6.05 1.22 6.48
N VAL A 113 -7.02 0.42 6.05
CA VAL A 113 -6.86 -1.02 5.90
C VAL A 113 -5.95 -1.29 4.71
N VAL A 114 -4.88 -2.04 4.95
CA VAL A 114 -3.91 -2.47 3.96
C VAL A 114 -3.95 -3.98 3.85
N ILE A 115 -3.99 -4.45 2.62
CA ILE A 115 -3.88 -5.86 2.28
C ILE A 115 -2.56 -6.13 1.59
N LYS A 116 -2.02 -7.33 1.80
CA LYS A 116 -0.78 -7.79 1.15
C LYS A 116 -0.96 -9.21 0.66
N TRP A 117 -0.46 -9.52 -0.53
CA TRP A 117 -0.59 -10.85 -1.13
C TRP A 117 0.64 -11.23 -1.97
N CYS A 118 0.80 -12.52 -2.24
CA CYS A 118 1.76 -13.04 -3.21
C CYS A 118 1.05 -13.43 -4.50
N ALA A 119 1.69 -13.18 -5.63
CA ALA A 119 1.19 -13.61 -6.92
C ALA A 119 1.20 -15.14 -7.07
N PRO A 120 0.20 -15.72 -7.77
CA PRO A 120 0.28 -17.10 -8.21
C PRO A 120 1.29 -17.26 -9.36
N TYR A 121 1.70 -18.50 -9.63
CA TYR A 121 2.47 -18.83 -10.83
C TYR A 121 1.53 -19.03 -12.03
N SER A 122 0.81 -17.96 -12.38
CA SER A 122 -0.17 -17.94 -13.46
C SER A 122 -0.04 -16.71 -14.33
N TYR A 123 -0.55 -16.77 -15.56
CA TYR A 123 -0.74 -15.57 -16.37
C TYR A 123 -1.84 -14.70 -15.76
N VAL A 124 -1.47 -13.51 -15.30
CA VAL A 124 -2.35 -12.57 -14.57
C VAL A 124 -2.26 -11.18 -15.22
N THR A 125 -3.42 -10.57 -15.49
CA THR A 125 -3.52 -9.19 -15.99
C THR A 125 -3.80 -8.19 -14.88
N GLY A 126 -4.38 -8.64 -13.76
CA GLY A 126 -4.58 -7.83 -12.56
C GLY A 126 -5.12 -8.62 -11.36
N TYR A 127 -5.48 -7.88 -10.32
CA TYR A 127 -6.12 -8.42 -9.12
C TYR A 127 -7.40 -7.65 -8.81
N VAL A 128 -8.38 -8.36 -8.27
CA VAL A 128 -9.64 -7.78 -7.77
C VAL A 128 -9.75 -8.11 -6.30
N VAL A 129 -10.11 -7.12 -5.50
CA VAL A 129 -10.32 -7.28 -4.06
C VAL A 129 -11.79 -7.14 -3.77
N THR A 130 -12.31 -8.06 -2.98
CA THR A 130 -13.71 -8.06 -2.55
C THR A 130 -13.81 -7.93 -1.05
N VAL A 131 -14.82 -7.18 -0.60
CA VAL A 131 -15.17 -7.00 0.81
C VAL A 131 -16.62 -7.44 0.97
N LYS A 132 -16.89 -8.40 1.86
CA LYS A 132 -18.21 -9.03 2.02
C LYS A 132 -18.77 -9.62 0.71
N GLY A 133 -17.89 -10.06 -0.19
CA GLY A 133 -18.26 -10.65 -1.48
C GLY A 133 -18.54 -9.63 -2.59
N GLN A 134 -18.53 -8.34 -2.29
CA GLN A 134 -18.69 -7.28 -3.29
C GLN A 134 -17.32 -6.79 -3.78
N GLU A 135 -17.18 -6.57 -5.08
CA GLU A 135 -15.99 -5.93 -5.66
C GLU A 135 -15.77 -4.55 -5.01
N TRP A 136 -14.57 -4.35 -4.49
CA TRP A 136 -14.18 -3.13 -3.80
C TRP A 136 -13.19 -2.32 -4.63
N GLN A 137 -12.12 -2.96 -5.11
CA GLN A 137 -11.05 -2.28 -5.84
C GLN A 137 -10.26 -3.23 -6.74
N LYS A 138 -9.71 -2.69 -7.83
CA LYS A 138 -8.81 -3.40 -8.76
C LYS A 138 -7.37 -2.91 -8.63
N PHE A 139 -6.43 -3.83 -8.84
CA PHE A 139 -5.00 -3.59 -8.74
C PHE A 139 -4.29 -4.17 -9.97
N GLY A 140 -3.19 -3.54 -10.38
CA GLY A 140 -2.39 -3.97 -11.52
C GLY A 140 -1.58 -5.24 -11.22
N LYS A 141 -1.19 -5.99 -12.27
CA LYS A 141 -0.43 -7.25 -12.17
C LYS A 141 0.89 -7.17 -11.38
N ALA A 142 1.51 -5.99 -11.28
CA ALA A 142 2.76 -5.79 -10.56
C ALA A 142 2.57 -5.51 -9.05
N GLN A 143 1.34 -5.27 -8.60
CA GLN A 143 1.05 -4.91 -7.22
C GLN A 143 0.97 -6.13 -6.31
N ARG A 144 1.46 -5.99 -5.09
CA ARG A 144 1.40 -7.01 -4.01
C ARG A 144 0.79 -6.47 -2.73
N SER A 145 0.40 -5.19 -2.75
CA SER A 145 -0.33 -4.56 -1.67
C SER A 145 -1.35 -3.58 -2.20
N GLY A 146 -2.33 -3.26 -1.35
CA GLY A 146 -3.44 -2.38 -1.70
C GLY A 146 -4.08 -1.80 -0.46
N THR A 147 -4.61 -0.60 -0.59
CA THR A 147 -5.29 0.13 0.48
C THR A 147 -6.79 0.10 0.22
N LEU A 148 -7.60 -0.25 1.22
CA LEU A 148 -9.05 -0.41 1.09
C LEU A 148 -9.85 0.73 1.73
N GLY A 149 -9.16 1.75 2.27
CA GLY A 149 -9.79 2.80 3.07
C GLY A 149 -10.18 2.28 4.45
N ASP A 150 -11.28 2.79 4.98
CA ASP A 150 -11.81 2.36 6.28
C ASP A 150 -12.83 1.22 6.11
N ILE A 151 -12.80 0.27 7.04
CA ILE A 151 -13.73 -0.85 7.11
C ILE A 151 -14.26 -0.91 8.54
N GLU A 152 -15.42 -0.32 8.76
CA GLU A 152 -15.98 -0.09 10.09
C GLU A 152 -16.36 -1.36 10.87
N HIS A 153 -16.58 -2.47 10.16
CA HIS A 153 -17.12 -3.70 10.74
C HIS A 153 -16.26 -4.91 10.39
N ILE A 154 -16.42 -5.97 11.17
CA ILE A 154 -15.86 -7.29 10.85
C ILE A 154 -16.30 -7.67 9.44
N ALA A 155 -15.33 -7.96 8.58
CA ALA A 155 -15.59 -8.22 7.16
C ALA A 155 -14.64 -9.29 6.61
N LYS A 156 -15.18 -10.16 5.75
CA LYS A 156 -14.38 -11.07 4.93
C LYS A 156 -13.79 -10.28 3.77
N VAL A 157 -12.47 -10.25 3.68
CA VAL A 157 -11.72 -9.60 2.61
C VAL A 157 -11.05 -10.68 1.79
N CYS A 158 -11.24 -10.66 0.47
CA CYS A 158 -10.64 -11.62 -0.44
C CYS A 158 -9.86 -10.90 -1.54
N VAL A 159 -8.78 -11.52 -2.00
CA VAL A 159 -8.06 -11.11 -3.21
C VAL A 159 -8.16 -12.22 -4.26
N VAL A 160 -8.43 -11.82 -5.49
CA VAL A 160 -8.66 -12.68 -6.66
C VAL A 160 -7.68 -12.27 -7.75
N ALA A 161 -7.03 -13.23 -8.39
CA ALA A 161 -6.24 -12.98 -9.59
C ALA A 161 -7.16 -13.04 -10.82
N VAL A 162 -6.96 -12.16 -11.80
CA VAL A 162 -7.77 -12.14 -13.02
C VAL A 162 -6.88 -12.14 -14.25
N ASN A 163 -7.36 -12.78 -15.31
CA ASN A 163 -6.81 -12.67 -16.66
C ASN A 163 -7.93 -12.56 -17.70
N ASP A 164 -7.57 -12.69 -18.99
CA ASP A 164 -8.51 -12.54 -20.11
C ASP A 164 -9.56 -13.66 -20.19
N ILE A 165 -9.35 -14.78 -19.48
CA ILE A 165 -10.29 -15.91 -19.40
C ILE A 165 -11.25 -15.75 -18.23
N GLY A 166 -10.78 -15.22 -17.11
CA GLY A 166 -11.64 -14.94 -15.97
C GLY A 166 -10.92 -14.84 -14.62
N PRO A 167 -11.70 -14.81 -13.52
CA PRO A 167 -11.18 -14.76 -12.18
C PRO A 167 -10.75 -16.14 -11.65
N SER A 168 -9.71 -16.15 -10.83
CA SER A 168 -9.34 -17.28 -9.99
C SER A 168 -10.36 -17.50 -8.87
N ASN A 169 -10.20 -18.59 -8.11
CA ASN A 169 -10.72 -18.63 -6.74
C ASN A 169 -10.07 -17.52 -5.89
N GLY A 170 -10.81 -16.99 -4.92
CA GLY A 170 -10.31 -15.95 -4.02
C GLY A 170 -9.56 -16.50 -2.81
N SER A 171 -8.52 -15.80 -2.37
CA SER A 171 -7.85 -16.04 -1.08
C SER A 171 -8.32 -15.01 -0.06
N CYS A 172 -8.83 -15.47 1.09
CA CYS A 172 -9.64 -14.65 1.99
C CYS A 172 -9.16 -14.68 3.44
N MET A 173 -9.35 -13.56 4.14
CA MET A 173 -9.14 -13.41 5.58
C MET A 173 -10.24 -12.55 6.21
N MET A 174 -10.47 -12.73 7.52
CA MET A 174 -11.39 -11.89 8.28
C MET A 174 -10.64 -10.68 8.84
N TYR A 175 -11.06 -9.47 8.43
CA TYR A 175 -10.61 -8.24 9.06
C TYR A 175 -11.43 -7.97 10.33
N HIS A 176 -10.73 -7.64 11.40
CA HIS A 176 -11.32 -7.20 12.66
C HIS A 176 -10.85 -5.76 12.93
N PRO A 177 -11.76 -4.78 12.92
CA PRO A 177 -11.43 -3.41 13.26
C PRO A 177 -10.84 -3.32 14.68
N ARG A 178 -9.91 -2.40 14.90
CA ARG A 178 -9.43 -2.12 16.25
C ARG A 178 -10.51 -1.34 17.01
N ASP A 179 -10.84 -1.79 18.22
CA ASP A 179 -11.72 -1.05 19.11
C ASP A 179 -11.05 0.24 19.59
N THR A 180 -11.33 1.34 18.90
CA THR A 180 -10.84 2.69 19.27
C THR A 180 -11.72 3.37 20.32
N SER A 181 -12.82 2.73 20.75
CA SER A 181 -13.80 3.32 21.66
C SER A 181 -13.36 3.36 23.13
N LEU A 182 -12.33 2.61 23.52
CA LEU A 182 -11.86 2.54 24.91
C LEU A 182 -11.42 3.90 25.49
N PRO A 183 -10.52 4.69 24.86
CA PRO A 183 -10.13 6.00 25.38
C PRO A 183 -11.31 6.98 25.43
N LEU A 184 -12.21 6.91 24.45
CA LEU A 184 -13.43 7.74 24.44
C LEU A 184 -14.34 7.39 25.61
N LYS A 185 -14.61 6.10 25.84
CA LYS A 185 -15.41 5.63 26.98
C LYS A 185 -14.79 6.01 28.32
N ALA A 186 -13.48 5.82 28.47
CA ALA A 186 -12.75 6.21 29.68
C ALA A 186 -12.81 7.73 29.93
N GLY A 187 -12.64 8.53 28.88
CA GLY A 187 -12.77 9.99 28.94
C GLY A 187 -14.18 10.45 29.32
N LEU A 188 -15.22 9.78 28.81
CA LEU A 188 -16.60 10.10 29.10
C LEU A 188 -16.96 9.79 30.56
N ILE A 189 -16.51 8.64 31.08
CA ILE A 189 -16.68 8.26 32.50
C ILE A 189 -15.90 9.21 33.41
N GLY A 190 -14.62 9.46 33.09
CA GLY A 190 -13.78 10.36 33.87
C GLY A 190 -14.32 11.80 33.89
N GLY A 191 -14.79 12.28 32.74
CA GLY A 191 -15.42 13.60 32.60
C GLY A 191 -16.71 13.71 33.41
N ALA A 192 -17.57 12.70 33.38
CA ALA A 192 -18.81 12.68 34.17
C ALA A 192 -18.53 12.69 35.69
N LEU A 193 -17.57 11.87 36.15
CA LEU A 193 -17.16 11.83 37.56
C LEU A 193 -16.52 13.16 38.00
N GLY A 194 -15.64 13.74 37.17
CA GLY A 194 -15.00 15.02 37.44
C GLY A 194 -16.02 16.16 37.51
N PHE A 195 -16.96 16.22 36.58
CA PHE A 195 -18.04 17.21 36.59
C PHE A 195 -18.93 17.08 37.83
N LEU A 196 -19.26 15.85 38.24
CA LEU A 196 -20.05 15.59 39.44
C LEU A 196 -19.33 16.04 40.71
N LEU A 197 -18.01 15.79 40.81
CA LEU A 197 -17.15 16.31 41.89
C LEU A 197 -17.14 17.84 41.95
N LEU A 198 -17.01 18.51 40.79
CA LEU A 198 -17.05 19.97 40.71
C LEU A 198 -18.41 20.55 41.15
N LEU A 199 -19.51 19.91 40.74
CA LEU A 199 -20.85 20.32 41.19
C LEU A 199 -21.01 20.18 42.71
N LEU A 200 -20.56 19.06 43.30
CA LEU A 200 -20.60 18.87 44.74
C LEU A 200 -19.78 19.93 45.48
N LEU A 201 -18.56 20.23 45.01
CA LEU A 201 -17.73 21.30 45.56
C LEU A 201 -18.41 22.67 45.47
N ALA A 202 -19.01 23.00 44.32
CA ALA A 202 -19.75 24.24 44.15
C ALA A 202 -20.93 24.36 45.13
N VAL A 203 -21.69 23.27 45.32
CA VAL A 203 -22.81 23.24 46.28
C VAL A 203 -22.32 23.38 47.72
N LEU A 204 -21.22 22.72 48.10
CA LEU A 204 -20.65 22.83 49.45
C LEU A 204 -20.14 24.25 49.73
N LEU A 205 -19.42 24.85 48.77
CA LEU A 205 -18.94 26.23 48.87
C LEU A 205 -20.12 27.22 48.96
N TRP A 206 -21.18 27.01 48.16
CA TRP A 206 -22.40 27.82 48.23
C TRP A 206 -23.03 27.74 49.62
N ARG A 207 -23.19 26.52 50.16
CA ARG A 207 -23.78 26.31 51.50
C ARG A 207 -22.96 27.00 52.58
N HIS A 208 -21.63 26.85 52.55
CA HIS A 208 -20.73 27.46 53.52
C HIS A 208 -20.77 29.00 53.45
N GLN A 209 -20.79 29.59 52.25
CA GLN A 209 -20.95 31.03 52.10
C GLN A 209 -22.30 31.52 52.63
N ARG A 210 -23.38 30.75 52.44
CA ARG A 210 -24.71 31.12 52.92
C ARG A 210 -24.80 31.07 54.44
N GLN A 211 -24.21 30.07 55.09
CA GLN A 211 -24.12 29.98 56.55
C GLN A 211 -23.35 31.17 57.13
N ARG A 212 -22.17 31.49 56.59
CA ARG A 212 -21.40 32.68 57.02
C ARG A 212 -22.19 33.98 56.90
N LYS A 213 -22.97 34.15 55.83
CA LYS A 213 -23.85 35.32 55.66
C LYS A 213 -24.93 35.39 56.74
N GLN A 214 -25.51 34.24 57.14
CA GLN A 214 -26.52 34.20 58.21
C GLN A 214 -25.92 34.50 59.58
N GLU A 215 -24.76 33.91 59.90
CA GLU A 215 -24.03 34.19 61.15
C GLU A 215 -23.67 35.67 61.30
N ALA A 216 -23.19 36.31 60.22
CA ALA A 216 -22.90 37.74 60.22
C ALA A 216 -24.16 38.62 60.42
N SER A 217 -25.30 38.23 59.84
CA SER A 217 -26.55 38.97 60.00
C SER A 217 -27.16 38.87 61.39
N ILE A 218 -27.01 37.72 62.07
CA ILE A 218 -27.48 37.51 63.44
C ILE A 218 -26.61 38.32 64.41
N SER A 219 -25.29 38.26 64.25
CA SER A 219 -24.35 39.06 65.06
C SER A 219 -24.60 40.56 64.98
N MET A 220 -24.96 41.09 63.80
CA MET A 220 -25.30 42.52 63.63
C MET A 220 -26.65 42.90 64.26
N HIS A 221 -27.62 41.97 64.31
CA HIS A 221 -28.93 42.25 64.89
C HIS A 221 -28.90 42.31 66.42
N ASP A 222 -28.03 41.51 67.06
CA ASP A 222 -27.80 41.55 68.50
C ASP A 222 -27.05 42.81 68.95
N THR A 223 -26.23 43.42 68.08
CA THR A 223 -25.53 44.68 68.40
C THR A 223 -26.44 45.91 68.29
N ALA A 224 -27.51 45.85 67.51
CA ALA A 224 -28.48 46.94 67.34
C ALA A 224 -29.57 46.98 68.43
N GLY A 225 -29.76 45.88 69.19
CA GLY A 225 -30.74 45.80 70.30
C GLY A 225 -30.19 46.18 71.68
N ALA A 226 -28.90 46.51 71.78
CA ALA A 226 -28.20 46.79 73.04
C ALA A 226 -27.97 48.28 73.33
N GLN A 227 -28.72 49.18 72.68
CA GLN A 227 -28.69 50.64 72.93
C GLN A 227 -29.99 51.14 73.54
#